data_AF-A0A0S7XMX7-F1
#
_entry.id   AF-A0A0S7XMX7-F1
#
_cell.length_a   1.000
_cell.length_b   1.000
_cell.length_c   1.000
_cell.angle_alpha   90.00
_cell.angle_beta   90.00
_cell.angle_gamma   90.00
#
_symmetry.space_group_name_H-M   'P 1'
#
loop_
_entity.id
_entity.type
_entity.pdbx_description
1 polymer ?
#
loop_
_entity_poly.entity_id
_entity_poly.type
_entity_poly.pdbx_seq_one_letter_code
_entity_poly.pdbx_strand_id
1 'polypeptide(L)'
;MDILPPIATLCLGLLFGYIGQRARMCFIGGIRDYLLVRDTYLIKGLFTFLIFAFLGFYIFHFISPAIKTFPWFLNGSPVFLKKWATMGINSNPSPILPVPGDPITWSPKVWAHIILAMIGGFGLGFGSTMAGGCPFRQHVMAAEGSKSAIVYLVGLYLGAIVFHKFIGPFIKAILG
;
A
#
# COMPACT_ATOMS: atom_id res chain seq x y z
N MET A 1 17.57 13.42 -18.64
CA MET A 1 16.54 14.31 -18.07
C MET A 1 16.14 13.78 -16.70
N ASP A 2 17.14 13.61 -15.83
CA ASP A 2 17.07 12.63 -14.74
C ASP A 2 16.87 13.29 -13.36
N ILE A 3 16.93 14.62 -13.32
CA ILE A 3 16.68 15.46 -12.14
C ILE A 3 15.19 15.76 -11.93
N LEU A 4 14.38 15.70 -13.00
CA LEU A 4 12.95 16.02 -12.94
C LEU A 4 12.18 15.06 -11.99
N PRO A 5 12.39 13.72 -12.01
CA PRO A 5 11.69 12.83 -11.08
C PRO A 5 12.08 13.03 -9.60
N PRO A 6 13.36 13.20 -9.23
CA PRO A 6 13.75 13.53 -7.85
C PRO A 6 13.11 14.82 -7.33
N ILE A 7 13.14 15.90 -8.13
CA ILE A 7 12.53 17.18 -7.71
C ILE A 7 11.01 17.02 -7.58
N ALA A 8 10.36 16.36 -8.53
CA ALA A 8 8.91 16.16 -8.50
C ALA A 8 8.48 15.33 -7.28
N THR A 9 9.18 14.24 -6.96
CA THR A 9 8.87 13.42 -5.78
C THR A 9 9.14 14.13 -4.46
N LEU A 10 10.18 14.97 -4.39
CA LEU A 10 10.49 15.78 -3.22
C LEU A 10 9.41 16.86 -2.99
N CYS A 11 9.01 17.59 -4.04
CA CYS A 11 7.93 18.57 -3.96
C CYS A 11 6.59 17.92 -3.56
N LEU A 12 6.25 16.77 -4.14
CA LEU A 12 5.05 16.02 -3.77
C LEU A 12 5.12 15.52 -2.33
N GLY A 13 6.27 14.99 -1.88
CA GLY A 13 6.47 14.54 -0.51
C GLY A 13 6.27 15.65 0.52
N LEU A 14 6.82 16.85 0.25
CA LEU A 14 6.62 18.03 1.10
C LEU A 14 5.15 18.47 1.12
N LEU A 15 4.49 18.47 -0.03
CA LEU A 15 3.07 18.81 -0.14
C LEU A 15 2.20 17.85 0.67
N PHE A 16 2.38 16.53 0.49
CA PHE A 16 1.65 15.51 1.23
C PHE A 16 1.97 15.54 2.72
N GLY A 17 3.22 15.84 3.11
CA GLY A 17 3.61 16.03 4.50
C GLY A 17 2.89 17.20 5.15
N TYR A 18 2.85 18.36 4.50
CA TYR A 18 2.16 19.55 4.99
C TYR A 18 0.64 19.33 5.14
N ILE A 19 0.02 18.73 4.12
CA ILE A 19 -1.41 18.37 4.17
C ILE A 19 -1.66 17.35 5.29
N GLY A 20 -0.79 16.36 5.43
CA GLY A 20 -0.87 15.31 6.46
C GLY A 20 -0.86 15.87 7.88
N GLN A 21 0.01 16.86 8.16
CA GLN A 21 0.08 17.56 9.44
C GLN A 21 -1.23 18.29 9.78
N ARG A 22 -1.87 18.93 8.78
CA ARG A 22 -3.12 19.67 8.99
C ARG A 22 -4.33 18.73 9.11
N ALA A 23 -4.35 17.65 8.35
CA ALA A 23 -5.50 16.74 8.28
C ALA A 23 -5.60 15.78 9.48
N ARG A 24 -4.51 15.55 10.23
CA ARG A 24 -4.46 14.65 11.41
C ARG A 24 -5.15 13.29 11.18
N MET A 25 -5.00 12.75 9.97
CA MET A 25 -5.74 11.57 9.53
C MET A 25 -5.26 10.31 10.25
N CYS A 26 -6.21 9.55 10.80
CA CYS A 26 -5.94 8.25 11.41
C CYS A 26 -6.93 7.21 10.87
N PHE A 27 -6.45 6.33 9.97
CA PHE A 27 -7.28 5.27 9.39
C PHE A 27 -7.78 4.25 10.42
N ILE A 28 -7.02 4.03 11.49
CA ILE A 28 -7.36 3.06 12.56
C ILE A 28 -8.32 3.68 13.57
N GLY A 29 -8.12 4.97 13.89
CA GLY A 29 -8.95 5.70 14.85
C GLY A 29 -10.37 5.93 14.35
N GLY A 30 -10.57 6.09 13.03
CA GLY A 30 -11.88 6.39 12.45
C GLY A 30 -12.97 5.37 12.82
N ILE A 31 -12.65 4.07 12.84
CA ILE A 31 -13.62 3.03 13.20
C ILE A 31 -13.96 3.08 14.70
N ARG A 32 -12.95 3.22 15.56
CA ARG A 32 -13.14 3.29 17.02
C ARG A 32 -13.96 4.51 17.42
N ASP A 33 -13.62 5.68 16.85
CA ASP A 33 -14.24 6.95 17.22
C ASP A 33 -15.69 7.03 16.71
N TYR A 34 -15.98 6.38 15.58
CA TYR A 34 -17.36 6.18 15.12
C TYR A 34 -18.16 5.23 16.02
N LEU A 35 -17.56 4.14 16.49
CA LEU A 35 -18.25 3.18 17.35
C LEU A 35 -18.52 3.74 18.76
N LEU A 36 -17.54 4.42 19.36
CA LEU A 36 -17.62 4.91 20.74
C LEU A 36 -18.36 6.25 20.85
N VAL A 37 -18.02 7.22 19.99
CA VAL A 37 -18.46 8.63 20.10
C VAL A 37 -19.43 9.01 18.98
N ARG A 38 -19.57 8.17 17.94
CA ARG A 38 -20.30 8.47 16.70
C ARG A 38 -19.76 9.71 15.97
N ASP A 39 -18.47 10.00 16.13
CA ASP A 39 -17.82 11.04 15.34
C ASP A 39 -17.58 10.52 13.91
N THR A 40 -18.15 11.21 12.92
CA THR A 40 -18.04 10.85 11.49
C THR A 40 -16.95 11.62 10.76
N TYR A 41 -16.28 12.58 11.41
CA TYR A 41 -15.28 13.45 10.78
C TYR A 41 -14.12 12.63 10.20
N LEU A 42 -13.54 11.72 10.99
CA LEU A 42 -12.42 10.88 10.55
C LEU A 42 -12.83 9.86 9.46
N ILE A 43 -14.03 9.29 9.57
CA ILE A 43 -14.54 8.33 8.59
C ILE A 43 -14.80 8.99 7.24
N LYS A 44 -15.38 10.19 7.21
CA LYS A 44 -15.56 10.96 5.97
C LYS A 44 -14.22 11.18 5.28
N GLY A 45 -13.17 11.49 6.04
CA GLY A 45 -11.81 11.61 5.52
C GLY A 45 -11.29 10.34 4.83
N LEU A 46 -11.51 9.16 5.44
CA LEU A 46 -11.15 7.86 4.83
C LEU A 46 -11.87 7.63 3.50
N PHE A 47 -13.18 7.86 3.45
CA PHE A 47 -13.95 7.67 2.21
C PHE A 47 -13.58 8.68 1.12
N THR A 48 -13.36 9.95 1.47
CA THR A 48 -12.88 10.95 0.50
C THR A 48 -11.52 10.57 -0.08
N PHE A 49 -10.59 10.08 0.74
CA PHE A 49 -9.28 9.61 0.26
C PHE A 49 -9.43 8.43 -0.71
N LEU A 50 -10.28 7.46 -0.40
CA LEU A 50 -10.53 6.31 -1.27
C LEU A 50 -11.11 6.74 -2.62
N ILE A 51 -12.15 7.58 -2.61
CA ILE A 51 -12.78 8.10 -3.84
C ILE A 51 -11.77 8.89 -4.68
N PHE A 52 -10.97 9.76 -4.04
CA PHE A 52 -9.96 10.56 -4.73
C PHE A 52 -8.83 9.71 -5.31
N ALA A 53 -8.43 8.64 -4.63
CA ALA A 53 -7.45 7.69 -5.15
C ALA A 53 -7.99 6.99 -6.41
N PHE A 54 -9.22 6.45 -6.36
CA PHE A 54 -9.86 5.84 -7.54
C PHE A 54 -9.99 6.82 -8.70
N LEU A 55 -10.45 8.05 -8.43
CA LEU A 55 -10.58 9.10 -9.44
C LEU A 55 -9.21 9.49 -10.02
N GLY A 56 -8.20 9.65 -9.16
CA GLY A 56 -6.83 9.96 -9.56
C GLY A 56 -6.28 8.90 -10.50
N PHE A 57 -6.35 7.62 -10.12
CA PHE A 57 -5.90 6.53 -10.98
C PHE A 57 -6.69 6.44 -12.30
N TYR A 58 -7.99 6.73 -12.27
CA TYR A 58 -8.81 6.81 -13.48
C TYR A 58 -8.36 7.95 -14.40
N ILE A 59 -8.00 9.12 -13.86
CA ILE A 59 -7.46 10.24 -14.64
C ILE A 59 -6.06 9.89 -15.19
N PHE A 60 -5.20 9.25 -14.38
CA PHE A 60 -3.86 8.84 -14.81
C PHE A 60 -3.87 7.78 -15.92
N HIS A 61 -4.94 6.99 -16.04
CA HIS A 61 -5.15 6.08 -17.17
C HIS A 61 -5.11 6.81 -18.52
N PHE A 62 -5.63 8.03 -18.59
CA PHE A 62 -5.68 8.83 -19.83
C PHE A 62 -4.37 9.60 -20.10
N ILE A 63 -3.60 9.93 -19.06
CA ILE A 63 -2.48 10.88 -19.16
C ILE A 63 -1.11 10.18 -19.34
N SER A 64 -0.88 9.00 -18.74
CA SER A 64 0.46 8.38 -18.71
C SER A 64 0.51 6.99 -19.36
N PRO A 65 1.45 6.73 -20.29
CA PRO A 65 1.65 5.41 -20.89
C PRO A 65 2.18 4.35 -19.92
N ALA A 66 2.71 4.75 -18.75
CA ALA A 66 3.28 3.83 -17.76
C ALA A 66 2.24 3.19 -16.81
N ILE A 67 1.01 3.72 -16.75
CA ILE A 67 -0.02 3.31 -15.75
C ILE A 67 -1.28 2.73 -16.42
N LYS A 68 -1.24 2.45 -17.73
CA LYS A 68 -2.37 1.86 -18.48
C LYS A 68 -2.92 0.55 -17.91
N THR A 69 -2.17 -0.10 -17.02
CA THR A 69 -2.55 -1.33 -16.32
C THR A 69 -3.51 -1.13 -15.14
N PHE A 70 -3.82 0.11 -14.74
CA PHE A 70 -4.86 0.39 -13.74
C PHE A 70 -6.18 0.75 -14.46
N PRO A 71 -7.32 0.10 -14.19
CA PRO A 71 -7.58 -0.94 -13.19
C PRO A 71 -7.10 -2.34 -13.59
N TRP A 72 -6.33 -3.01 -12.71
CA TRP A 72 -5.66 -4.27 -13.04
C TRP A 72 -6.64 -5.44 -13.31
N PHE A 73 -7.83 -5.39 -12.71
CA PHE A 73 -8.88 -6.37 -12.88
C PHE A 73 -9.54 -6.32 -14.28
N LEU A 74 -9.41 -5.21 -15.02
CA LEU A 74 -9.95 -5.06 -16.38
C LEU A 74 -8.87 -5.16 -17.45
N ASN A 75 -7.72 -4.49 -17.26
CA ASN A 75 -6.68 -4.35 -18.30
C ASN A 75 -5.37 -5.09 -17.97
N GLY A 76 -5.28 -5.78 -16.84
CA GLY A 76 -4.06 -6.47 -16.40
C GLY A 76 -3.83 -7.84 -17.06
N SER A 77 -4.90 -8.51 -17.52
CA SER A 77 -4.87 -9.85 -18.13
C SER A 77 -3.73 -10.08 -19.16
N PRO A 78 -3.50 -9.22 -20.17
CA PRO A 78 -2.45 -9.45 -21.16
C PRO A 78 -1.02 -9.33 -20.60
N VAL A 79 -0.82 -8.57 -19.51
CA VAL A 79 0.49 -8.43 -18.86
C VAL A 79 0.88 -9.69 -18.10
N PHE A 80 -0.10 -10.33 -17.44
CA PHE A 80 0.10 -11.60 -16.76
C PHE A 80 0.37 -12.72 -17.76
N LEU A 81 -0.40 -12.80 -18.85
CA LEU A 81 -0.20 -13.80 -19.91
C LEU A 81 1.20 -13.73 -20.52
N LYS A 82 1.69 -12.52 -20.87
CA LYS A 82 3.04 -12.34 -21.43
C LYS A 82 4.13 -12.82 -20.47
N LYS A 83 3.95 -12.60 -19.17
CA LYS A 83 4.94 -12.95 -18.14
C LYS A 83 4.84 -14.41 -17.69
N TRP A 84 3.65 -14.99 -17.71
CA TRP A 84 3.46 -16.43 -17.48
C TRP A 84 3.99 -17.27 -18.65
N ALA A 85 3.86 -16.78 -19.88
CA ALA A 85 4.50 -17.39 -21.04
C ALA A 85 6.03 -17.44 -20.92
N THR A 86 6.67 -16.40 -20.36
CA THR A 86 8.12 -16.42 -20.12
C THR A 86 8.54 -17.26 -18.91
N MET A 87 7.61 -17.64 -18.03
CA MET A 87 7.84 -18.55 -16.90
C MET A 87 7.37 -19.99 -17.16
N GLY A 88 6.81 -20.29 -18.34
CA GLY A 88 6.33 -21.63 -18.70
C GLY A 88 5.05 -22.06 -17.99
N ILE A 89 4.25 -21.13 -17.47
CA ILE A 89 3.01 -21.42 -16.72
C ILE A 89 1.81 -21.17 -17.63
N ASN A 90 1.00 -22.21 -17.88
CA ASN A 90 -0.24 -22.11 -18.66
C ASN A 90 -1.44 -22.12 -17.71
N SER A 91 -1.84 -20.95 -17.22
CA SER A 91 -3.04 -20.76 -16.40
C SER A 91 -3.90 -19.63 -16.94
N ASN A 92 -5.23 -19.73 -16.75
CA ASN A 92 -6.14 -18.66 -17.14
C ASN A 92 -6.04 -17.49 -16.13
N PRO A 93 -5.86 -16.24 -16.59
CA PRO A 93 -5.82 -15.08 -15.71
C PRO A 93 -7.22 -14.86 -15.12
N SER A 94 -7.36 -15.05 -13.81
CA SER A 94 -8.59 -14.73 -13.11
C SER A 94 -8.60 -13.25 -12.70
N PRO A 95 -9.74 -12.54 -12.80
CA PRO A 95 -9.86 -11.15 -12.34
C PRO A 95 -9.58 -10.95 -10.84
N ILE A 96 -9.52 -12.05 -10.07
CA ILE A 96 -9.34 -12.11 -8.61
C ILE A 96 -7.85 -12.15 -8.21
N LEU A 97 -6.93 -12.30 -9.16
CA LEU A 97 -5.50 -12.23 -8.86
C LEU A 97 -5.17 -10.86 -8.23
N PRO A 98 -4.58 -10.81 -7.04
CA PRO A 98 -4.36 -9.55 -6.34
C PRO A 98 -3.16 -8.75 -6.89
N VAL A 99 -3.08 -7.51 -6.40
CA VAL A 99 -2.29 -6.38 -6.91
C VAL A 99 -0.82 -6.73 -7.23
N PRO A 100 -0.28 -6.29 -8.38
CA PRO A 100 1.15 -6.35 -8.65
C PRO A 100 1.98 -5.64 -7.58
N GLY A 101 2.86 -6.36 -6.88
CA GLY A 101 3.71 -5.79 -5.83
C GLY A 101 3.78 -6.60 -4.53
N ASP A 102 3.03 -7.69 -4.43
CA ASP A 102 3.21 -8.69 -3.38
C ASP A 102 4.48 -9.55 -3.64
N PRO A 103 5.12 -10.15 -2.63
CA PRO A 103 6.32 -10.98 -2.82
C PRO A 103 6.12 -12.19 -3.76
N ILE A 104 4.87 -12.54 -4.11
CA ILE A 104 4.48 -13.71 -4.91
C ILE A 104 3.84 -13.28 -6.26
N THR A 105 4.08 -12.05 -6.75
CA THR A 105 3.39 -11.36 -7.89
C THR A 105 3.07 -12.19 -9.15
N TRP A 106 3.68 -13.35 -9.36
CA TRP A 106 3.51 -14.17 -10.56
C TRP A 106 3.04 -15.61 -10.33
N SER A 107 2.74 -16.04 -9.09
CA SER A 107 2.18 -17.38 -8.86
C SER A 107 0.66 -17.41 -9.17
N PRO A 108 0.16 -18.44 -9.88
CA PRO A 108 -1.26 -18.59 -10.21
C PRO A 108 -2.13 -19.00 -9.00
N LYS A 109 -1.51 -19.33 -7.86
CA LYS A 109 -2.19 -19.80 -6.65
C LYS A 109 -2.88 -18.63 -5.92
N VAL A 110 -4.15 -18.36 -6.24
CA VAL A 110 -4.95 -17.30 -5.60
C VAL A 110 -4.96 -17.41 -4.06
N TRP A 111 -5.04 -18.63 -3.53
CA TRP A 111 -5.07 -18.91 -2.09
C TRP A 111 -3.83 -18.39 -1.34
N ALA A 112 -2.66 -18.51 -1.96
CA ALA A 112 -1.39 -18.08 -1.40
C ALA A 112 -1.38 -16.56 -1.11
N HIS A 113 -1.95 -15.80 -2.03
CA HIS A 113 -2.04 -14.34 -1.91
C HIS A 113 -3.04 -13.89 -0.85
N ILE A 114 -4.19 -14.57 -0.75
CA ILE A 114 -5.21 -14.26 0.27
C ILE A 114 -4.65 -14.54 1.67
N ILE A 115 -3.97 -15.67 1.85
CA ILE A 115 -3.34 -16.03 3.13
C ILE A 115 -2.30 -14.98 3.51
N LEU A 116 -1.45 -14.56 2.57
CA LEU A 116 -0.45 -13.52 2.81
C LEU A 116 -1.10 -12.18 3.19
N ALA A 117 -2.16 -11.78 2.48
CA ALA A 117 -2.89 -10.54 2.76
C ALA A 117 -3.56 -10.58 4.14
N MET A 118 -4.14 -11.72 4.53
CA MET A 118 -4.75 -11.89 5.85
C MET A 118 -3.72 -11.83 6.97
N ILE A 119 -2.62 -12.58 6.85
CA ILE A 119 -1.56 -12.61 7.88
C ILE A 119 -0.89 -11.23 7.98
N GLY A 120 -0.53 -10.63 6.85
CA GLY A 120 0.10 -9.31 6.81
C GLY A 120 -0.82 -8.19 7.29
N GLY A 121 -2.09 -8.20 6.85
CA GLY A 121 -3.10 -7.22 7.26
C GLY A 121 -3.41 -7.31 8.75
N PHE A 122 -3.56 -8.52 9.29
CA PHE A 122 -3.75 -8.73 10.72
C PHE A 122 -2.52 -8.30 11.53
N GLY A 123 -1.31 -8.67 11.09
CA GLY A 123 -0.07 -8.28 11.75
C GLY A 123 0.15 -6.76 11.77
N LEU A 124 -0.10 -6.08 10.65
CA LEU A 124 -0.03 -4.62 10.59
C LEU A 124 -1.11 -3.98 11.46
N GLY A 125 -2.34 -4.50 11.45
CA GLY A 125 -3.43 -4.04 12.28
C GLY A 125 -3.09 -4.12 13.77
N PHE A 126 -2.62 -5.27 14.23
CA PHE A 126 -2.20 -5.51 15.61
C PHE A 126 -1.00 -4.65 16.02
N GLY A 127 0.03 -4.55 15.17
CA GLY A 127 1.17 -3.66 15.45
C GLY A 127 0.77 -2.19 15.55
N SER A 128 -0.18 -1.77 14.72
CA SER A 128 -0.64 -0.38 14.69
C SER A 128 -1.57 -0.01 15.85
N THR A 129 -2.33 -0.96 16.41
CA THR A 129 -3.11 -0.72 17.64
C THR A 129 -2.19 -0.55 18.85
N MET A 130 -1.10 -1.32 18.94
CA MET A 130 -0.09 -1.15 20.01
C MET A 130 0.68 0.17 19.88
N ALA A 131 1.03 0.58 18.66
CA ALA A 131 1.76 1.84 18.40
C ALA A 131 0.88 3.11 18.55
N GLY A 132 -0.45 2.96 18.71
CA GLY A 132 -1.37 4.09 18.85
C GLY A 132 -1.61 4.89 17.57
N GLY A 133 -1.32 4.33 16.38
CA GLY A 133 -1.52 5.04 15.11
C GLY A 133 -1.17 4.19 13.89
N CYS A 134 -1.67 4.59 12.71
CA CYS A 134 -1.30 3.97 11.44
C CYS A 134 0.08 4.45 10.96
N PRO A 135 0.74 3.74 10.03
CA PRO A 135 2.06 4.12 9.54
C PRO A 135 2.13 5.57 9.07
N PHE A 136 1.12 6.04 8.33
CA PHE A 136 1.05 7.42 7.84
C PHE A 136 1.02 8.46 8.98
N ARG A 137 0.24 8.22 10.05
CA ARG A 137 0.21 9.10 11.23
C ARG A 137 1.56 9.13 11.95
N GLN A 138 2.25 8.00 12.02
CA GLN A 138 3.58 7.93 12.64
C GLN A 138 4.63 8.73 11.83
N HIS A 139 4.52 8.78 10.51
CA HIS A 139 5.36 9.66 9.68
C HIS A 139 5.11 11.15 9.99
N VAL A 140 3.84 11.54 10.14
CA VAL A 140 3.48 12.91 10.49
C VAL A 140 3.95 13.27 11.91
N MET A 141 3.73 12.41 12.90
CA MET A 141 4.16 12.65 14.28
C MET A 141 5.68 12.66 14.45
N ALA A 142 6.40 11.88 13.65
CA ALA A 142 7.86 11.95 13.62
C ALA A 142 8.33 13.31 13.08
N ALA A 143 7.65 13.87 12.07
CA ALA A 143 7.92 15.21 11.56
C ALA A 143 7.55 16.33 12.56
N GLU A 144 6.59 16.09 13.46
CA GLU A 144 6.27 16.99 14.59
C GLU A 144 7.27 16.88 15.75
N GLY A 145 8.21 15.92 15.72
CA GLY A 145 9.25 15.76 16.73
C GLY A 145 8.95 14.74 17.84
N SER A 146 7.93 13.88 17.67
CA SER A 146 7.63 12.82 18.64
C SER A 146 8.71 11.72 18.62
N LYS A 147 9.43 11.56 19.74
CA LYS A 147 10.47 10.53 19.88
C LYS A 147 9.90 9.10 19.73
N SER A 148 8.70 8.84 20.25
CA SER A 148 8.05 7.54 20.14
C SER A 148 7.72 7.18 18.69
N ALA A 149 7.29 8.17 17.89
CA ALA A 149 6.99 7.97 16.48
C ALA A 149 8.27 7.71 15.66
N ILE A 150 9.37 8.41 15.97
CA ILE A 150 10.67 8.18 15.31
C ILE A 150 11.16 6.75 15.55
N VAL A 151 11.07 6.25 16.78
CA VAL A 151 11.47 4.86 17.11
C VAL A 151 10.63 3.85 16.34
N TYR A 152 9.30 4.09 16.23
CA TYR A 152 8.43 3.24 15.42
C TYR A 152 8.83 3.21 13.94
N LEU A 153 9.16 4.37 13.35
CA LEU A 153 9.56 4.44 11.94
C LEU A 153 10.88 3.71 11.68
N VAL A 154 11.86 3.84 12.57
CA VAL A 154 13.11 3.08 12.47
C VAL A 154 12.82 1.57 12.45
N GLY A 155 11.94 1.10 13.34
CA GLY A 155 11.48 -0.29 13.34
C GLY A 155 10.78 -0.71 12.04
N LEU A 156 9.89 0.15 11.51
CA LEU A 156 9.17 -0.08 10.26
C LEU A 156 10.14 -0.20 9.06
N TYR A 157 11.12 0.70 8.95
CA TYR A 157 12.08 0.68 7.85
C TYR A 157 13.05 -0.49 7.95
N LEU A 158 13.56 -0.81 9.15
CA LEU A 158 14.37 -2.00 9.36
C LEU A 158 13.58 -3.27 9.01
N GLY A 159 12.32 -3.34 9.44
CA GLY A 159 11.41 -4.44 9.09
C GLY A 159 11.21 -4.57 7.57
N ALA A 160 11.04 -3.47 6.85
CA ALA A 160 10.91 -3.47 5.39
C ALA A 160 12.18 -4.01 4.69
N ILE A 161 13.36 -3.62 5.15
CA ILE A 161 14.64 -4.12 4.61
C ILE A 161 14.78 -5.63 4.85
N VAL A 162 14.48 -6.09 6.07
CA VAL A 162 14.50 -7.52 6.42
C VAL A 162 13.49 -8.30 5.57
N PHE A 163 12.31 -7.73 5.36
CA PHE A 163 11.27 -8.36 4.54
C PHE A 163 11.73 -8.57 3.10
N HIS A 164 12.27 -7.55 2.45
CA HIS A 164 12.72 -7.67 1.06
C HIS A 164 13.95 -8.57 0.90
N LYS A 165 14.86 -8.62 1.88
CA LYS A 165 16.08 -9.42 1.79
C LYS A 165 15.89 -10.90 2.19
N PHE A 166 15.07 -11.19 3.18
CA PHE A 166 15.00 -12.52 3.78
C PHE A 166 13.63 -13.17 3.61
N ILE A 167 12.55 -12.45 3.91
CA ILE A 167 11.19 -13.02 3.95
C ILE A 167 10.60 -13.17 2.54
N GLY A 168 10.83 -12.21 1.65
CA GLY A 168 10.41 -12.25 0.25
C GLY A 168 10.90 -13.50 -0.50
N PRO A 169 12.22 -13.80 -0.54
CA PRO A 169 12.71 -15.01 -1.19
C PRO A 169 12.27 -16.30 -0.47
N PHE A 170 12.14 -16.27 0.86
CA PHE A 170 11.67 -17.42 1.64
C PHE A 170 10.21 -17.77 1.33
N ILE A 171 9.32 -16.78 1.29
CA ILE A 171 7.92 -16.98 0.91
C ILE A 171 7.82 -17.49 -0.53
N LYS A 172 8.63 -16.94 -1.45
CA LYS A 172 8.66 -17.42 -2.83
C LYS A 172 9.13 -18.88 -2.94
N ALA A 173 10.03 -19.34 -2.07
CA ALA A 173 10.47 -20.73 -2.06
C ALA A 173 9.39 -21.71 -1.52
N ILE A 174 8.53 -21.26 -0.60
CA ILE A 174 7.50 -22.10 0.03
C ILE A 174 6.19 -22.09 -0.78
N LEU A 175 5.76 -20.92 -1.23
CA LEU A 175 4.46 -20.71 -1.89
C LEU A 175 4.55 -20.66 -3.43
N GLY A 176 5.76 -20.50 -3.98
CA GLY A 176 6.08 -20.44 -5.41
C GLY A 176 5.51 -21.60 -6.22
#